data_AF-A0A6P4DBE4-F1
#
_entry.id   AF-A0A6P4DBE4-F1
#
_cell.length_a   1.000
_cell.length_b   1.000
_cell.length_c   1.000
_cell.angle_alpha   90.00
_cell.angle_beta   90.00
_cell.angle_gamma   90.00
#
_symmetry.space_group_name_H-M   'P 1'
#
loop_
_entity.id
_entity.type
_entity.pdbx_description
1 polymer ?
#
loop_
_entity_poly.entity_id
_entity_poly.type
_entity_poly.pdbx_seq_one_letter_code
_entity_poly.pdbx_strand_id
1 'polypeptide(L)'
;MSCIELYIEFEQSEADRNIELEDYNSESKDEFESNYEIVGPGEDEDETGGATNADVAEVANALANSHPFQEPSFMRSLDLEAMHAPEFPQYMNAAIPIVADGEFTVEMEFSSREAVIKAMKDYTIRRCVDYRVYESEPTTFYAKCTEYGNGCDWLIRVTKMQKKYCWEIRRYNGSHTCTRSTISQDHSKLDSKAVAEAIKPLVEVDPSIKVKSVIAEVQSKFNYTISYRKAWLAKQQAVASIFECWETSYEALPIWFEAMCHKEPSAVVHFETMPAYQGDDLVPDIRVLHRVFWSYYPCIRAFRHYKPVVQVDGTHLYEKYKGCLLVAVSQDGNNNIVPIAFAIVEGETFDAWYFFLSNLRQHVVTRDGVGLISDRHDSIRSAIERSNGAWSPPRVFHMFCIRHIESNFLRKFKAPYFHLLAVNTSCPTQ
;
A
#
# COMPACT_ATOMS: atom_id res chain seq x y z
N MET A 1 23.44 7.35 19.95
CA MET A 1 22.65 7.98 18.87
C MET A 1 21.23 7.50 19.07
N SER A 2 20.35 8.38 19.55
CA SER A 2 18.92 8.11 19.69
C SER A 2 18.33 8.03 18.28
N CYS A 3 17.90 6.84 17.88
CA CYS A 3 17.15 6.61 16.65
C CYS A 3 15.74 7.16 16.89
N ILE A 4 15.36 8.22 16.18
CA ILE A 4 13.99 8.74 16.24
C ILE A 4 13.18 7.87 15.28
N GLU A 5 12.16 7.18 15.80
CA GLU A 5 11.25 6.42 14.97
C GLU A 5 10.19 7.33 14.35
N LEU A 6 9.99 7.22 13.04
CA LEU A 6 9.02 8.01 12.28
C LEU A 6 7.81 7.14 11.94
N TYR A 7 6.64 7.55 12.41
CA TYR A 7 5.34 6.91 12.23
C TYR A 7 4.44 7.79 11.36
N ILE A 8 3.31 7.26 10.89
CA ILE A 8 2.35 8.05 10.10
C ILE A 8 0.95 7.88 10.63
N GLU A 9 0.32 9.02 10.89
CA GLU A 9 -1.08 9.12 11.26
C GLU A 9 -1.65 10.37 10.57
N PHE A 10 -2.71 10.21 9.79
CA PHE A 10 -3.44 11.32 9.20
C PHE A 10 -4.87 11.27 9.74
N GLU A 11 -5.32 12.34 10.40
CA GLU A 11 -6.69 12.47 10.87
C GLU A 11 -7.66 12.61 9.70
N GLN A 12 -8.78 11.89 9.76
CA GLN A 12 -9.94 12.17 8.92
C GLN A 12 -10.59 13.46 9.41
N SER A 13 -10.54 14.51 8.60
CA SER A 13 -11.17 15.81 8.87
C SER A 13 -12.66 15.67 9.26
N GLU A 14 -13.06 16.27 10.39
CA GLU A 14 -14.44 16.28 10.93
C GLU A 14 -15.46 17.17 10.16
N ALA A 15 -15.17 17.58 8.92
CA ALA A 15 -15.97 18.60 8.23
C ALA A 15 -17.30 18.12 7.60
N ASP A 16 -17.63 16.83 7.60
CA ASP A 16 -18.81 16.29 6.89
C ASP A 16 -20.05 16.01 7.79
N ARG A 17 -20.12 16.56 9.01
CA ARG A 17 -21.23 16.26 9.94
C ARG A 17 -22.58 16.96 9.66
N ASN A 18 -22.77 17.70 8.57
CA ASN A 18 -24.07 18.32 8.31
C ASN A 18 -24.39 18.42 6.81
N ILE A 19 -25.02 17.39 6.24
CA ILE A 19 -25.94 17.55 5.10
C ILE A 19 -27.18 16.70 5.36
N GLU A 20 -28.31 17.40 5.48
CA GLU A 20 -29.65 16.84 5.66
C GLU A 20 -30.08 15.99 4.46
N LEU A 21 -30.85 14.96 4.80
CA LEU A 21 -31.38 13.89 3.97
C LEU A 21 -32.63 14.38 3.19
N GLU A 22 -32.59 14.48 1.86
CA GLU A 22 -33.79 14.45 1.02
C GLU A 22 -33.59 13.68 -0.31
N ASP A 23 -34.34 12.58 -0.40
CA ASP A 23 -34.95 11.88 -1.54
C ASP A 23 -34.15 11.36 -2.76
N TYR A 24 -34.13 10.03 -2.83
CA TYR A 24 -33.86 9.19 -3.99
C TYR A 24 -34.91 9.37 -5.12
N ASN A 25 -34.43 9.48 -6.37
CA ASN A 25 -35.14 8.91 -7.53
C ASN A 25 -34.19 8.63 -8.72
N SER A 26 -33.77 7.37 -8.81
CA SER A 26 -33.82 6.48 -9.99
C SER A 26 -33.72 7.09 -11.41
N GLU A 27 -32.55 6.91 -12.05
CA GLU A 27 -32.32 6.37 -13.43
C GLU A 27 -31.12 7.03 -14.13
N SER A 28 -29.95 6.39 -14.09
CA SER A 28 -29.03 6.32 -15.24
C SER A 28 -27.97 5.24 -14.99
N LYS A 29 -27.87 4.30 -15.94
CA LYS A 29 -26.76 3.36 -16.05
C LYS A 29 -25.57 4.13 -16.62
N ASP A 30 -24.54 4.34 -15.82
CA ASP A 30 -23.15 4.49 -16.27
C ASP A 30 -22.24 3.99 -15.14
N GLU A 31 -21.22 3.21 -15.52
CA GLU A 31 -20.24 2.58 -14.64
C GLU A 31 -19.52 3.61 -13.75
N PHE A 32 -19.84 3.62 -12.47
CA PHE A 32 -19.06 4.26 -11.41
C PHE A 32 -19.18 3.39 -10.15
N GLU A 33 -18.36 2.35 -10.02
CA GLU A 33 -18.20 1.63 -8.74
C GLU A 33 -17.22 2.44 -7.86
N SER A 34 -17.72 3.49 -7.21
CA SER A 34 -17.08 4.10 -6.03
C SER A 34 -18.11 4.72 -5.09
N ASN A 35 -18.91 3.90 -4.41
CA ASN A 35 -19.69 4.34 -3.26
C ASN A 35 -19.27 3.53 -2.03
N TYR A 36 -18.47 4.15 -1.16
CA TYR A 36 -18.27 3.71 0.21
C TYR A 36 -19.37 4.34 1.08
N GLU A 37 -20.29 3.52 1.60
CA GLU A 37 -21.03 3.84 2.82
C GLU A 37 -20.52 2.91 3.92
N ILE A 38 -20.00 3.51 5.00
CA ILE A 38 -19.63 2.82 6.23
C ILE A 38 -20.93 2.53 6.97
N VAL A 39 -21.43 1.30 6.89
CA VAL A 39 -22.47 0.81 7.80
C VAL A 39 -21.77 0.35 9.08
N GLY A 40 -22.05 1.06 10.18
CA GLY A 40 -21.60 0.70 11.53
C GLY A 40 -22.13 -0.67 11.98
N PRO A 41 -21.54 -1.25 13.04
CA PRO A 41 -21.81 -2.63 13.43
C PRO A 41 -23.24 -2.76 13.99
N GLY A 42 -24.07 -3.52 13.28
CA GLY A 42 -25.22 -4.19 13.87
C GLY A 42 -24.74 -5.47 14.54
N GLU A 43 -25.09 -5.62 15.80
CA GLU A 43 -24.81 -6.73 16.70
C GLU A 43 -25.14 -8.09 16.06
N ASP A 44 -24.20 -9.02 16.14
CA ASP A 44 -24.50 -10.41 16.45
C ASP A 44 -23.29 -10.97 17.20
N GLU A 45 -23.55 -11.26 18.47
CA GLU A 45 -22.66 -11.85 19.44
C GLU A 45 -22.24 -13.26 19.00
N ASP A 46 -20.95 -13.55 19.12
CA ASP A 46 -20.51 -14.87 19.58
C ASP A 46 -19.18 -14.69 20.32
N GLU A 47 -19.33 -14.41 21.62
CA GLU A 47 -18.26 -14.50 22.59
C GLU A 47 -17.67 -15.91 22.59
N THR A 48 -16.38 -16.05 22.32
CA THR A 48 -15.53 -16.98 23.08
C THR A 48 -14.20 -16.29 23.35
N GLY A 49 -14.05 -15.85 24.60
CA GLY A 49 -12.89 -15.14 25.09
C GLY A 49 -11.61 -15.98 25.10
N GLY A 50 -10.50 -15.28 24.84
CA GLY A 50 -9.14 -15.75 25.03
C GLY A 50 -8.20 -14.56 24.89
N ALA A 51 -8.00 -13.82 25.98
CA ALA A 51 -7.03 -12.74 26.03
C ALA A 51 -5.62 -13.28 25.77
N THR A 52 -5.01 -12.87 24.66
CA THR A 52 -3.57 -13.00 24.44
C THR A 52 -3.00 -11.60 24.30
N ASN A 53 -2.42 -11.10 25.40
CA ASN A 53 -1.51 -9.96 25.36
C ASN A 53 -0.37 -10.31 24.39
N ALA A 54 -0.20 -9.52 23.33
CA ALA A 54 0.96 -9.60 22.48
C ALA A 54 2.17 -9.15 23.31
N ASP A 55 3.08 -10.10 23.59
CA ASP A 55 4.25 -9.90 24.41
C ASP A 55 5.26 -9.04 23.63
N VAL A 56 5.51 -7.82 24.11
CA VAL A 56 6.44 -6.80 23.54
C VAL A 56 7.88 -7.34 23.42
N ALA A 57 8.18 -8.48 24.06
CA ALA A 57 9.48 -9.14 24.05
C ALA A 57 9.83 -9.86 22.72
N GLU A 58 8.86 -10.24 21.87
CA GLU A 58 9.17 -10.88 20.57
C GLU A 58 9.63 -9.87 19.51
N VAL A 59 9.15 -8.62 19.57
CA VAL A 59 9.52 -7.53 18.65
C VAL A 59 10.97 -7.08 18.87
N ALA A 60 11.42 -7.03 20.13
CA ALA A 60 12.78 -6.61 20.48
C ALA A 60 13.87 -7.59 19.99
N ASN A 61 13.56 -8.89 19.86
CA ASN A 61 14.53 -9.90 19.46
C ASN A 61 14.73 -9.99 17.94
N ALA A 62 13.80 -9.48 17.12
CA ALA A 62 13.97 -9.40 15.67
C ALA A 62 14.98 -8.32 15.24
N LEU A 63 15.25 -7.34 16.12
CA LEU A 63 16.11 -6.18 15.85
C LEU A 63 17.60 -6.41 16.19
N ALA A 64 17.99 -7.62 16.62
CA ALA A 64 19.38 -7.94 16.98
C ALA A 64 20.24 -8.45 15.81
N ASN A 65 19.85 -8.23 14.55
CA ASN A 65 20.71 -8.51 13.40
C ASN A 65 21.62 -7.32 13.10
N SER A 66 22.74 -7.25 13.82
CA SER A 66 23.85 -6.32 13.59
C SER A 66 24.69 -6.70 12.35
N HIS A 67 24.09 -6.68 11.17
CA HIS A 67 24.86 -6.76 9.92
C HIS A 67 25.12 -5.33 9.40
N PRO A 68 26.40 -4.94 9.17
CA PRO A 68 26.70 -3.66 8.56
C PRO A 68 26.03 -3.58 7.19
N PHE A 69 25.29 -2.49 6.95
CA PHE A 69 24.67 -2.22 5.66
C PHE A 69 25.72 -2.29 4.55
N GLN A 70 25.54 -3.23 3.63
CA GLN A 70 26.39 -3.39 2.46
C GLN A 70 25.59 -2.91 1.25
N GLU A 71 26.04 -1.81 0.66
CA GLU A 71 25.40 -1.16 -0.48
C GLU A 71 25.06 -2.19 -1.59
N PRO A 72 23.76 -2.36 -1.93
CA PRO A 72 23.32 -3.27 -2.97
C PRO A 72 23.97 -2.97 -4.33
N SER A 73 24.22 -4.00 -5.14
CA SER A 73 24.91 -3.87 -6.44
C SER A 73 24.23 -2.89 -7.40
N PHE A 74 22.89 -2.77 -7.35
CA PHE A 74 22.13 -1.84 -8.19
C PHE A 74 22.46 -0.36 -7.94
N MET A 75 23.05 -0.01 -6.78
CA MET A 75 23.47 1.35 -6.46
C MET A 75 24.84 1.72 -7.04
N ARG A 76 25.63 0.76 -7.55
CA ARG A 76 27.01 1.01 -8.03
C ARG A 76 27.13 1.14 -9.54
N SER A 77 26.16 0.65 -10.29
CA SER A 77 26.14 0.73 -11.75
C SER A 77 24.70 0.69 -12.23
N LEU A 78 24.29 1.70 -13.02
CA LEU A 78 22.98 1.74 -13.64
C LEU A 78 22.95 0.64 -14.73
N ASP A 79 22.57 -0.57 -14.33
CA ASP A 79 22.43 -1.71 -15.22
C ASP A 79 20.99 -1.76 -15.72
N LEU A 80 20.78 -1.30 -16.96
CA LEU A 80 19.46 -1.31 -17.60
C LEU A 80 18.93 -2.74 -17.85
N GLU A 81 19.79 -3.76 -17.81
CA GLU A 81 19.36 -5.17 -17.88
C GLU A 81 18.93 -5.74 -16.52
N ALA A 82 19.29 -5.08 -15.41
CA ALA A 82 18.84 -5.48 -14.06
C ALA A 82 17.34 -5.25 -13.84
N MET A 83 16.67 -4.40 -14.64
CA MET A 83 15.19 -4.30 -14.62
C MET A 83 14.50 -5.60 -15.04
N HIS A 84 15.22 -6.52 -15.71
CA HIS A 84 14.70 -7.81 -16.14
C HIS A 84 15.35 -8.99 -15.41
N ALA A 85 16.25 -8.72 -14.45
CA ALA A 85 16.88 -9.75 -13.66
C ALA A 85 16.02 -10.08 -12.41
N PRO A 86 15.65 -11.34 -12.17
CA PRO A 86 14.98 -11.70 -10.92
C PRO A 86 15.89 -11.39 -9.72
N GLU A 87 15.41 -10.56 -8.80
CA GLU A 87 16.19 -9.95 -7.70
C GLU A 87 16.65 -10.93 -6.60
N PHE A 88 16.35 -12.22 -6.72
CA PHE A 88 16.77 -13.21 -5.74
C PHE A 88 17.23 -14.51 -6.42
N PRO A 89 18.34 -15.14 -5.96
CA PRO A 89 18.53 -16.55 -6.23
C PRO A 89 17.30 -17.24 -5.65
N GLN A 90 16.58 -17.98 -6.50
CA GLN A 90 15.44 -18.81 -6.12
C GLN A 90 15.71 -19.39 -4.73
N TYR A 91 15.12 -18.81 -3.69
CA TYR A 91 14.96 -19.52 -2.43
C TYR A 91 14.28 -20.78 -2.89
N MET A 92 14.98 -21.90 -2.74
CA MET A 92 14.39 -23.19 -2.99
C MET A 92 13.16 -23.20 -2.10
N ASN A 93 12.00 -22.96 -2.72
CA ASN A 93 10.74 -23.45 -2.22
C ASN A 93 11.03 -24.92 -2.05
N ALA A 94 11.39 -25.32 -0.82
CA ALA A 94 11.52 -26.71 -0.48
C ALA A 94 10.19 -27.28 -0.91
N ALA A 95 10.22 -28.04 -2.02
CA ALA A 95 9.01 -28.55 -2.61
C ALA A 95 8.29 -29.25 -1.48
N ILE A 96 7.10 -28.75 -1.12
CA ILE A 96 6.24 -29.44 -0.17
C ILE A 96 6.18 -30.86 -0.71
N PRO A 97 6.51 -31.90 0.08
CA PRO A 97 6.51 -33.27 -0.41
C PRO A 97 5.20 -33.49 -1.15
N ILE A 98 5.28 -33.59 -2.47
CA ILE A 98 4.11 -33.81 -3.28
C ILE A 98 3.65 -35.19 -2.84
N VAL A 99 2.53 -35.19 -2.14
CA VAL A 99 1.93 -36.39 -1.60
C VAL A 99 1.68 -37.32 -2.80
N ALA A 100 2.48 -38.37 -2.92
CA ALA A 100 2.67 -39.13 -4.17
C ALA A 100 1.35 -39.71 -4.75
N ASP A 101 0.34 -39.90 -3.89
CA ASP A 101 -1.01 -40.34 -4.27
C ASP A 101 -2.13 -39.41 -3.75
N GLY A 102 -1.77 -38.22 -3.27
CA GLY A 102 -2.70 -37.30 -2.62
C GLY A 102 -3.18 -37.71 -1.22
N GLU A 103 -2.63 -38.78 -0.62
CA GLU A 103 -2.85 -39.23 0.77
C GLU A 103 -1.63 -39.10 1.67
N PHE A 104 -1.83 -38.63 2.90
CA PHE A 104 -0.74 -38.59 3.87
C PHE A 104 -0.29 -39.99 4.29
N THR A 105 0.94 -40.12 4.78
CA THR A 105 1.42 -41.35 5.41
C THR A 105 1.92 -41.05 6.80
N VAL A 106 1.78 -42.02 7.71
CA VAL A 106 2.48 -41.97 9.01
C VAL A 106 3.99 -41.92 8.74
N GLU A 107 4.73 -41.22 9.58
CA GLU A 107 6.17 -40.94 9.46
C GLU A 107 6.55 -39.92 8.36
N MET A 108 5.59 -39.36 7.64
CA MET A 108 5.87 -38.26 6.71
C MET A 108 6.35 -37.03 7.47
N GLU A 109 7.48 -36.46 7.03
CA GLU A 109 8.14 -35.32 7.66
C GLU A 109 7.93 -34.02 6.87
N PHE A 110 7.81 -32.92 7.61
CA PHE A 110 7.67 -31.56 7.10
C PHE A 110 8.67 -30.65 7.80
N SER A 111 9.18 -29.64 7.10
CA SER A 111 10.17 -28.70 7.64
C SER A 111 9.59 -27.78 8.72
N SER A 112 8.29 -27.48 8.67
CA SER A 112 7.65 -26.56 9.63
C SER A 112 6.19 -26.92 9.90
N ARG A 113 5.64 -26.31 10.96
CA ARG A 113 4.22 -26.46 11.34
C ARG A 113 3.32 -25.90 10.25
N GLU A 114 3.71 -24.77 9.69
CA GLU A 114 3.02 -24.03 8.64
C GLU A 114 2.96 -24.86 7.36
N ALA A 115 4.04 -25.57 7.02
CA ALA A 115 4.10 -26.47 5.87
C ALA A 115 3.09 -27.63 5.99
N VAL A 116 3.00 -28.25 7.17
CA VAL A 116 1.99 -29.29 7.45
C VAL A 116 0.58 -28.72 7.29
N ILE A 117 0.29 -27.60 7.97
CA ILE A 117 -1.05 -27.00 7.97
C ILE A 117 -1.45 -26.62 6.55
N LYS A 118 -0.53 -26.06 5.76
CA LYS A 118 -0.76 -25.74 4.35
C LYS A 118 -1.09 -27.00 3.54
N ALA A 119 -0.28 -28.06 3.66
CA ALA A 119 -0.54 -29.32 2.97
C ALA A 119 -1.89 -29.94 3.36
N MET A 120 -2.28 -29.85 4.64
CA MET A 120 -3.58 -30.29 5.13
C MET A 120 -4.74 -29.48 4.53
N LYS A 121 -4.60 -28.15 4.47
CA LYS A 121 -5.60 -27.28 3.81
C LYS A 121 -5.75 -27.64 2.33
N ASP A 122 -4.64 -27.80 1.60
CA ASP A 122 -4.65 -28.15 0.19
C ASP A 122 -5.27 -29.54 -0.05
N TYR A 123 -5.03 -30.49 0.87
CA TYR A 123 -5.65 -31.81 0.84
C TYR A 123 -7.18 -31.73 1.02
N THR A 124 -7.67 -30.96 2.00
CA THR A 124 -9.10 -30.88 2.27
C THR A 124 -9.87 -30.06 1.23
N ILE A 125 -9.28 -28.97 0.73
CA ILE A 125 -9.84 -28.16 -0.37
C ILE A 125 -10.05 -29.02 -1.62
N ARG A 126 -9.03 -29.79 -2.04
CA ARG A 126 -9.11 -30.67 -3.22
C ARG A 126 -10.15 -31.77 -3.11
N ARG A 127 -10.41 -32.25 -1.90
CA ARG A 127 -11.38 -33.32 -1.63
C ARG A 127 -12.77 -32.82 -1.28
N CYS A 128 -12.96 -31.51 -1.23
CA CYS A 128 -14.21 -30.89 -0.84
C CYS A 128 -14.72 -31.34 0.54
N VAL A 129 -13.82 -31.48 1.51
CA VAL A 129 -14.10 -31.94 2.88
C VAL A 129 -13.53 -30.95 3.88
N ASP A 130 -13.98 -31.01 5.14
CA ASP A 130 -13.53 -30.07 6.17
C ASP A 130 -13.09 -30.77 7.46
N TYR A 131 -12.34 -30.03 8.28
CA TYR A 131 -11.80 -30.49 9.55
C TYR A 131 -11.90 -29.43 10.66
N ARG A 132 -12.01 -29.92 11.89
CA ARG A 132 -11.89 -29.14 13.11
C ARG A 132 -10.55 -29.41 13.77
N VAL A 133 -9.92 -28.36 14.28
CA VAL A 133 -8.73 -28.48 15.10
C VAL A 133 -9.17 -28.91 16.49
N TYR A 134 -8.62 -30.01 16.98
CA TYR A 134 -8.91 -30.56 18.30
C TYR A 134 -7.82 -30.20 19.32
N GLU A 135 -6.56 -30.14 18.88
CA GLU A 135 -5.40 -29.79 19.70
C GLU A 135 -4.44 -28.94 18.88
N SER A 136 -3.93 -27.86 19.44
CA SER A 136 -2.99 -26.93 18.80
C SER A 136 -2.02 -26.39 19.84
N GLU A 137 -0.99 -27.17 20.15
CA GLU A 137 0.06 -26.82 21.10
C GLU A 137 1.38 -26.49 20.36
N PRO A 138 2.40 -25.95 21.05
CA PRO A 138 3.69 -25.64 20.42
C PRO A 138 4.40 -26.86 19.79
N THR A 139 4.10 -28.07 20.26
CA THR A 139 4.75 -29.32 19.83
C THR A 139 3.79 -30.32 19.18
N THR A 140 2.48 -30.09 19.23
CA THR A 140 1.47 -31.01 18.67
C THR A 140 0.40 -30.25 17.91
N PHE A 141 -0.08 -30.85 16.83
CA PHE A 141 -1.27 -30.38 16.15
C PHE A 141 -2.13 -31.58 15.76
N TYR A 142 -3.41 -31.51 16.09
CA TYR A 142 -4.35 -32.61 15.93
C TYR A 142 -5.65 -32.09 15.33
N ALA A 143 -6.07 -32.70 14.24
CA ALA A 143 -7.31 -32.39 13.55
C ALA A 143 -8.13 -33.65 13.29
N LYS A 144 -9.45 -33.46 13.26
CA LYS A 144 -10.44 -34.49 12.92
C LYS A 144 -11.40 -33.94 11.88
N CYS A 145 -12.00 -34.82 11.09
CA CYS A 145 -13.08 -34.42 10.18
C CYS A 145 -14.24 -33.77 10.94
N THR A 146 -14.97 -32.85 10.30
CA THR A 146 -16.22 -32.31 10.86
C THR A 146 -17.27 -33.39 11.13
N GLU A 147 -17.29 -34.45 10.32
CA GLU A 147 -18.18 -35.62 10.46
C GLU A 147 -17.51 -36.78 11.20
N TYR A 148 -16.49 -36.50 12.04
CA TYR A 148 -15.76 -37.54 12.75
C TYR A 148 -16.69 -38.33 13.69
N GLY A 149 -16.72 -39.65 13.54
CA GLY A 149 -17.63 -40.54 14.28
C GLY A 149 -19.04 -40.68 13.67
N ASN A 150 -19.40 -39.86 12.69
CA ASN A 150 -20.65 -39.93 11.93
C ASN A 150 -20.45 -40.58 10.55
N GLY A 151 -19.67 -41.67 10.50
CA GLY A 151 -19.32 -42.36 9.24
C GLY A 151 -18.03 -41.88 8.58
N CYS A 152 -17.29 -40.97 9.22
CA CYS A 152 -15.91 -40.62 8.84
C CYS A 152 -14.96 -40.78 10.01
N ASP A 153 -13.84 -41.45 9.79
CA ASP A 153 -12.79 -41.66 10.80
C ASP A 153 -11.51 -40.88 10.49
N TRP A 154 -11.57 -39.94 9.53
CA TRP A 154 -10.42 -39.14 9.15
C TRP A 154 -9.95 -38.29 10.34
N LEU A 155 -8.68 -38.48 10.68
CA LEU A 155 -7.94 -37.70 11.65
C LEU A 155 -6.48 -37.65 11.25
N ILE A 156 -5.80 -36.59 11.67
CA ILE A 156 -4.36 -36.44 11.50
C ILE A 156 -3.77 -35.80 12.75
N ARG A 157 -2.74 -36.45 13.32
CA ARG A 157 -1.93 -35.92 14.42
C ARG A 157 -0.49 -35.79 13.98
N VAL A 158 0.03 -34.58 14.08
CA VAL A 158 1.44 -34.26 13.86
C VAL A 158 2.11 -33.83 15.15
N THR A 159 3.40 -34.10 15.24
CA THR A 159 4.22 -33.77 16.42
C THR A 159 5.58 -33.25 15.99
N LYS A 160 6.08 -32.24 16.70
CA LYS A 160 7.41 -31.66 16.50
C LYS A 160 8.49 -32.62 17.00
N MET A 161 9.39 -33.00 16.12
CA MET A 161 10.60 -33.75 16.43
C MET A 161 11.71 -32.82 16.88
N GLN A 162 11.94 -32.74 18.19
CA GLN A 162 12.99 -31.88 18.74
C GLN A 162 14.39 -32.22 18.20
N LYS A 163 14.70 -33.51 17.99
CA LYS A 163 16.04 -33.94 17.53
C LYS A 163 16.33 -33.59 16.06
N LYS A 164 15.31 -33.57 15.21
CA LYS A 164 15.44 -33.34 13.76
C LYS A 164 14.98 -31.94 13.33
N TYR A 165 14.40 -31.17 14.26
CA TYR A 165 13.77 -29.88 14.00
C TYR A 165 12.71 -29.92 12.89
N CYS A 166 12.02 -31.06 12.71
CA CYS A 166 10.95 -31.25 11.72
C CYS A 166 9.62 -31.62 12.40
N TRP A 167 8.53 -31.62 11.64
CA TRP A 167 7.20 -32.06 12.07
C TRP A 167 6.87 -33.38 11.40
N GLU A 168 6.44 -34.38 12.17
CA GLU A 168 6.14 -35.73 11.66
C GLU A 168 4.68 -36.09 11.89
N ILE A 169 4.05 -36.74 10.90
CA ILE A 169 2.72 -37.35 11.04
C ILE A 169 2.85 -38.61 11.92
N ARG A 170 2.34 -38.54 13.15
CA ARG A 170 2.34 -39.66 14.10
C ARG A 170 1.11 -40.53 14.05
N ARG A 171 -0.02 -39.96 13.62
CA ARG A 171 -1.28 -40.70 13.48
C ARG A 171 -2.04 -40.18 12.29
N TYR A 172 -2.50 -41.09 11.45
CA TYR A 172 -3.32 -40.78 10.30
C TYR A 172 -4.21 -41.99 10.00
N ASN A 173 -5.51 -41.75 9.85
CA ASN A 173 -6.51 -42.81 9.67
C ASN A 173 -6.89 -43.06 8.20
N GLY A 174 -6.08 -42.56 7.25
CA GLY A 174 -6.38 -42.71 5.82
C GLY A 174 -7.34 -41.64 5.29
N SER A 175 -7.92 -41.91 4.14
CA SER A 175 -8.77 -41.00 3.36
C SER A 175 -10.05 -40.59 4.10
N HIS A 176 -10.64 -39.45 3.72
CA HIS A 176 -12.01 -39.16 4.13
C HIS A 176 -12.97 -40.18 3.49
N THR A 177 -13.91 -40.70 4.27
CA THR A 177 -15.03 -41.52 3.78
C THR A 177 -16.33 -40.72 3.68
N CYS A 178 -16.38 -39.53 4.27
CA CYS A 178 -17.50 -38.61 4.12
C CYS A 178 -17.45 -37.87 2.78
N THR A 179 -18.63 -37.65 2.20
CA THR A 179 -18.87 -36.63 1.18
C THR A 179 -19.54 -35.43 1.81
N ARG A 180 -19.23 -34.21 1.34
CA ARG A 180 -19.90 -33.00 1.82
C ARG A 180 -21.40 -33.08 1.55
N SER A 181 -22.22 -32.93 2.58
CA SER A 181 -23.69 -32.98 2.48
C SER A 181 -24.28 -31.72 1.83
N THR A 182 -23.56 -30.59 1.85
CA THR A 182 -24.00 -29.31 1.33
C THR A 182 -22.96 -28.70 0.38
N ILE A 183 -23.40 -28.34 -0.83
CA ILE A 183 -22.57 -27.62 -1.82
C ILE A 183 -22.47 -26.16 -1.35
N SER A 184 -21.45 -25.84 -0.56
CA SER A 184 -21.08 -24.45 -0.28
C SER A 184 -20.33 -23.87 -1.45
N GLN A 185 -20.64 -22.64 -1.83
CA GLN A 185 -19.87 -21.90 -2.83
C GLN A 185 -18.45 -21.57 -2.33
N ASP A 186 -18.23 -21.54 -1.02
CA ASP A 186 -16.93 -21.22 -0.38
C ASP A 186 -16.38 -22.40 0.47
N HIS A 187 -15.09 -22.36 0.76
CA HIS A 187 -14.38 -23.33 1.60
C HIS A 187 -13.76 -22.63 2.83
N SER A 188 -14.06 -23.14 4.03
CA SER A 188 -13.61 -22.53 5.30
C SER A 188 -12.09 -22.42 5.41
N LYS A 189 -11.35 -23.37 4.83
CA LYS A 189 -9.88 -23.40 4.81
C LYS A 189 -9.24 -22.59 3.68
N LEU A 190 -10.04 -22.10 2.74
CA LEU A 190 -9.61 -21.15 1.71
C LEU A 190 -9.79 -19.74 2.28
N ASP A 191 -8.97 -19.40 3.28
CA ASP A 191 -8.95 -18.08 3.91
C ASP A 191 -8.19 -17.06 3.04
N SER A 192 -8.26 -15.77 3.41
CA SER A 192 -7.63 -14.71 2.61
C SER A 192 -6.11 -14.91 2.47
N LYS A 193 -5.46 -15.50 3.49
CA LYS A 193 -4.02 -15.81 3.46
C LYS A 193 -3.69 -16.90 2.45
N ALA A 194 -4.46 -17.99 2.42
CA ALA A 194 -4.29 -19.03 1.41
C ALA A 194 -4.55 -18.51 -0.01
N VAL A 195 -5.57 -17.66 -0.17
CA VAL A 195 -5.86 -17.01 -1.46
C VAL A 195 -4.73 -16.06 -1.86
N ALA A 196 -4.20 -15.25 -0.93
CA ALA A 196 -3.11 -14.32 -1.18
C ALA A 196 -1.89 -15.04 -1.76
N GLU A 197 -1.46 -16.14 -1.12
CA GLU A 197 -0.37 -16.99 -1.65
C GLU A 197 -0.67 -17.55 -3.04
N ALA A 198 -1.92 -17.90 -3.30
CA ALA A 198 -2.33 -18.48 -4.58
C ALA A 198 -2.35 -17.48 -5.74
N ILE A 199 -2.59 -16.19 -5.46
CA ILE A 199 -2.72 -15.11 -6.46
C ILE A 199 -1.47 -14.24 -6.57
N LYS A 200 -0.46 -14.42 -5.71
CA LYS A 200 0.82 -13.70 -5.74
C LYS A 200 1.39 -13.52 -7.16
N PRO A 201 1.52 -14.58 -7.99
CA PRO A 201 2.07 -14.43 -9.34
C PRO A 201 1.24 -13.51 -10.25
N LEU A 202 -0.07 -13.42 -10.03
CA LEU A 202 -0.94 -12.52 -10.81
C LEU A 202 -0.80 -11.07 -10.35
N VAL A 203 -0.70 -10.86 -9.04
CA VAL A 203 -0.53 -9.53 -8.44
C VAL A 203 0.85 -8.96 -8.76
N GLU A 204 1.88 -9.80 -8.85
CA GLU A 204 3.22 -9.41 -9.26
C GLU A 204 3.26 -8.86 -10.68
N VAL A 205 2.48 -9.47 -11.60
CA VAL A 205 2.37 -9.02 -13.00
C VAL A 205 1.50 -7.76 -13.12
N ASP A 206 0.39 -7.70 -12.38
CA ASP A 206 -0.54 -6.57 -12.38
C ASP A 206 -1.07 -6.27 -10.97
N PRO A 207 -0.44 -5.33 -10.23
CA PRO A 207 -0.92 -4.91 -8.92
C PRO A 207 -2.31 -4.26 -8.98
N SER A 208 -2.71 -3.74 -10.15
CA SER A 208 -4.01 -3.10 -10.36
C SER A 208 -5.16 -4.08 -10.61
N ILE A 209 -4.88 -5.40 -10.67
CA ILE A 209 -5.86 -6.46 -10.97
C ILE A 209 -7.19 -6.26 -10.23
N LYS A 210 -8.30 -6.27 -10.98
CA LYS A 210 -9.64 -6.07 -10.40
C LYS A 210 -9.98 -7.22 -9.45
N VAL A 211 -10.63 -6.92 -8.33
CA VAL A 211 -11.07 -7.94 -7.35
C VAL A 211 -11.99 -8.98 -8.01
N LYS A 212 -12.83 -8.58 -8.97
CA LYS A 212 -13.67 -9.51 -9.76
C LYS A 212 -12.83 -10.55 -10.52
N SER A 213 -11.68 -10.15 -11.08
CA SER A 213 -10.74 -11.06 -11.75
C SER A 213 -10.07 -12.01 -10.75
N VAL A 214 -9.74 -11.52 -9.54
CA VAL A 214 -9.22 -12.36 -8.45
C VAL A 214 -10.22 -13.46 -8.07
N ILE A 215 -11.50 -13.12 -7.96
CA ILE A 215 -12.56 -14.12 -7.69
C ILE A 215 -12.63 -15.15 -8.81
N ALA A 216 -12.60 -14.72 -10.06
CA ALA A 216 -12.65 -15.62 -11.23
C ALA A 216 -11.45 -16.58 -11.27
N GLU A 217 -10.25 -16.10 -10.95
CA GLU A 217 -9.07 -16.95 -10.85
C GLU A 217 -9.22 -18.00 -9.74
N VAL A 218 -9.66 -17.58 -8.55
CA VAL A 218 -9.87 -18.50 -7.42
C VAL A 218 -10.91 -19.57 -7.77
N GLN A 219 -11.96 -19.19 -8.48
CA GLN A 219 -12.96 -20.12 -8.99
C GLN A 219 -12.35 -21.10 -10.01
N SER A 220 -11.53 -20.63 -10.95
CA SER A 220 -10.83 -21.47 -11.93
C SER A 220 -9.88 -22.48 -11.25
N LYS A 221 -9.12 -22.02 -10.25
CA LYS A 221 -8.05 -22.80 -9.62
C LYS A 221 -8.54 -23.78 -8.56
N PHE A 222 -9.54 -23.39 -7.77
CA PHE A 222 -10.00 -24.17 -6.61
C PHE A 222 -11.44 -24.67 -6.74
N ASN A 223 -12.16 -24.27 -7.79
CA ASN A 223 -13.57 -24.59 -7.98
C ASN A 223 -14.49 -24.06 -6.86
N TYR A 224 -14.04 -23.02 -6.16
CA TYR A 224 -14.80 -22.29 -5.12
C TYR A 224 -14.95 -20.82 -5.48
N THR A 225 -16.13 -20.27 -5.21
CA THR A 225 -16.42 -18.84 -5.36
C THR A 225 -16.29 -18.16 -3.99
N ILE A 226 -15.24 -17.36 -3.82
CA ILE A 226 -15.01 -16.60 -2.60
C ILE A 226 -15.77 -15.27 -2.59
N SER A 227 -16.05 -14.73 -1.40
CA SER A 227 -16.68 -13.42 -1.27
C SER A 227 -15.76 -12.28 -1.74
N TYR A 228 -16.37 -11.17 -2.16
CA TYR A 228 -15.63 -9.96 -2.56
C TYR A 228 -14.67 -9.47 -1.47
N ARG A 229 -15.14 -9.40 -0.22
CA ARG A 229 -14.31 -8.98 0.93
C ARG A 229 -13.09 -9.88 1.11
N LYS A 230 -13.25 -11.20 0.98
CA LYS A 230 -12.14 -12.15 1.11
C LYS A 230 -11.13 -11.98 -0.03
N ALA A 231 -11.60 -11.83 -1.27
CA ALA A 231 -10.76 -11.57 -2.43
C ALA A 231 -10.00 -10.25 -2.32
N TRP A 232 -10.68 -9.19 -1.86
CA TRP A 232 -10.05 -7.89 -1.63
C TRP A 232 -8.96 -7.97 -0.57
N LEU A 233 -9.24 -8.59 0.58
CA LEU A 233 -8.25 -8.74 1.66
C LEU A 233 -7.05 -9.58 1.20
N ALA A 234 -7.30 -10.66 0.46
CA ALA A 234 -6.25 -11.50 -0.12
C ALA A 234 -5.38 -10.73 -1.12
N LYS A 235 -5.99 -9.87 -1.96
CA LYS A 235 -5.26 -8.98 -2.87
C LYS A 235 -4.35 -8.04 -2.08
N GLN A 236 -4.86 -7.37 -1.04
CA GLN A 236 -4.05 -6.47 -0.22
C GLN A 236 -2.89 -7.21 0.47
N GLN A 237 -3.14 -8.41 0.99
CA GLN A 237 -2.10 -9.26 1.59
C GLN A 237 -1.04 -9.70 0.57
N ALA A 238 -1.44 -10.00 -0.67
CA ALA A 238 -0.52 -10.35 -1.74
C ALA A 238 0.33 -9.14 -2.16
N VAL A 239 -0.28 -7.97 -2.35
CA VAL A 239 0.43 -6.71 -2.64
C VAL A 239 1.45 -6.42 -1.54
N ALA A 240 1.02 -6.43 -0.28
CA ALA A 240 1.90 -6.15 0.86
C ALA A 240 3.04 -7.18 1.01
N SER A 241 2.82 -8.43 0.57
CA SER A 241 3.87 -9.44 0.59
C SER A 241 4.88 -9.30 -0.55
N ILE A 242 4.54 -8.62 -1.64
CA ILE A 242 5.40 -8.45 -2.83
C ILE A 242 6.15 -7.11 -2.77
N PHE A 243 5.42 -6.04 -2.46
CA PHE A 243 5.91 -4.65 -2.50
C PHE A 243 6.16 -4.07 -1.10
N GLU A 244 6.16 -4.94 -0.08
CA GLU A 244 6.13 -4.56 1.33
C GLU A 244 4.85 -3.80 1.72
N CYS A 245 4.66 -3.53 3.01
CA CYS A 245 3.46 -2.82 3.46
C CYS A 245 3.67 -1.30 3.43
N TRP A 246 2.57 -0.57 3.58
CA TRP A 246 2.60 0.89 3.56
C TRP A 246 3.49 1.43 4.69
N GLU A 247 3.37 0.83 5.87
CA GLU A 247 4.15 1.15 7.05
C GLU A 247 5.66 1.06 6.77
N THR A 248 6.13 -0.07 6.23
CA THR A 248 7.55 -0.25 5.93
C THR A 248 8.06 0.71 4.85
N SER A 249 7.23 1.01 3.84
CA SER A 249 7.58 1.97 2.78
C SER A 249 7.84 3.37 3.35
N TYR A 250 6.98 3.81 4.27
CA TYR A 250 7.11 5.11 4.90
C TYR A 250 8.21 5.15 5.98
N GLU A 251 8.41 4.06 6.72
CA GLU A 251 9.54 3.89 7.65
C GLU A 251 10.90 3.91 6.91
N ALA A 252 10.94 3.43 5.66
CA ALA A 252 12.14 3.45 4.85
C ALA A 252 12.49 4.86 4.30
N LEU A 253 11.53 5.77 4.15
CA LEU A 253 11.76 7.12 3.60
C LEU A 253 12.93 7.87 4.25
N PRO A 254 13.00 8.03 5.60
CA PRO A 254 14.14 8.71 6.23
C PRO A 254 15.48 8.06 5.91
N ILE A 255 15.56 6.72 5.84
CA ILE A 255 16.77 5.99 5.47
C ILE A 255 17.16 6.28 4.01
N TRP A 256 16.18 6.27 3.09
CA TRP A 256 16.40 6.62 1.68
C TRP A 256 16.90 8.05 1.51
N PHE A 257 16.29 9.00 2.22
CA PHE A 257 16.68 10.40 2.16
C PHE A 257 18.05 10.65 2.80
N GLU A 258 18.38 9.98 3.90
CA GLU A 258 19.71 10.02 4.49
C GLU A 258 20.76 9.47 3.52
N ALA A 259 20.50 8.32 2.90
CA ALA A 259 21.37 7.73 1.89
C ALA A 259 21.56 8.68 0.68
N MET A 260 20.47 9.29 0.21
CA MET A 260 20.52 10.29 -0.87
C MET A 260 21.40 11.48 -0.50
N CYS A 261 21.20 12.07 0.68
CA CYS A 261 22.00 13.21 1.16
C CYS A 261 23.46 12.81 1.42
N HIS A 262 23.74 11.58 1.83
CA HIS A 262 25.10 11.09 1.98
C HIS A 262 25.81 10.95 0.62
N LYS A 263 25.11 10.46 -0.41
CA LYS A 263 25.65 10.30 -1.77
C LYS A 263 25.76 11.63 -2.51
N GLU A 264 24.79 12.51 -2.32
CA GLU A 264 24.74 13.83 -2.94
C GLU A 264 24.43 14.88 -1.86
N PRO A 265 25.46 15.41 -1.17
CA PRO A 265 25.30 16.37 -0.07
C PRO A 265 24.60 17.68 -0.45
N SER A 266 24.49 17.95 -1.75
CA SER A 266 23.81 19.14 -2.25
C SER A 266 22.34 18.89 -2.62
N ALA A 267 21.84 17.65 -2.46
CA ALA A 267 20.41 17.38 -2.49
C ALA A 267 19.75 18.04 -1.27
N VAL A 268 18.48 18.41 -1.42
CA VAL A 268 17.73 19.05 -0.33
C VAL A 268 16.63 18.10 0.10
N VAL A 269 16.55 17.86 1.40
CA VAL A 269 15.44 17.17 2.06
C VAL A 269 15.07 17.97 3.30
N HIS A 270 13.78 18.23 3.48
CA HIS A 270 13.23 18.86 4.68
C HIS A 270 12.06 18.07 5.21
N PHE A 271 12.17 17.65 6.46
CA PHE A 271 11.10 16.97 7.18
C PHE A 271 10.38 17.93 8.11
N GLU A 272 9.06 17.80 8.15
CA GLU A 272 8.21 18.32 9.21
C GLU A 272 7.59 17.12 9.93
N THR A 273 7.73 17.07 11.25
CA THR A 273 7.25 15.95 12.07
C THR A 273 6.40 16.47 13.22
N MET A 274 5.40 15.69 13.61
CA MET A 274 4.58 15.93 14.79
C MET A 274 5.00 15.03 15.96
N PRO A 275 4.73 15.42 17.21
CA PRO A 275 4.87 14.52 18.34
C PRO A 275 3.82 13.40 18.27
N ALA A 276 4.17 12.20 18.73
CA ALA A 276 3.22 11.09 18.85
C ALA A 276 2.63 11.05 20.26
N TYR A 277 1.33 10.74 20.37
CA TYR A 277 0.61 10.68 21.63
C TYR A 277 -0.11 9.33 21.77
N GLN A 278 -0.15 8.80 22.99
CA GLN A 278 -0.99 7.67 23.36
C GLN A 278 -1.99 8.13 24.42
N GLY A 279 -3.21 8.47 23.98
CA GLY A 279 -4.12 9.27 24.81
C GLY A 279 -3.57 10.69 24.95
N ASP A 280 -3.46 11.18 26.19
CA ASP A 280 -2.88 12.50 26.48
C ASP A 280 -1.35 12.45 26.72
N ASP A 281 -0.76 11.25 26.80
CA ASP A 281 0.65 11.07 27.10
C ASP A 281 1.50 11.14 25.84
N LEU A 282 2.49 12.04 25.85
CA LEU A 282 3.49 12.13 24.79
C LEU A 282 4.33 10.84 24.80
N VAL A 283 4.42 10.18 23.66
CA VAL A 283 5.30 9.03 23.49
C VAL A 283 6.72 9.55 23.16
N PRO A 284 7.70 9.39 24.06
CA PRO A 284 9.07 9.81 23.81
C PRO A 284 9.68 9.00 22.66
N ASP A 285 10.65 9.59 21.95
CA ASP A 285 11.41 8.98 20.85
C ASP A 285 10.63 8.55 19.59
N ILE A 286 9.31 8.73 19.60
CA ILE A 286 8.41 8.53 18.46
C ILE A 286 7.99 9.89 17.89
N ARG A 287 8.04 10.01 16.56
CA ARG A 287 7.58 11.18 15.80
C ARG A 287 6.66 10.73 14.69
N VAL A 288 5.65 11.53 14.38
CA VAL A 288 4.79 11.29 13.21
C VAL A 288 5.31 12.12 12.05
N LEU A 289 5.62 11.50 10.90
CA LEU A 289 5.91 12.20 9.67
C LEU A 289 4.66 12.98 9.25
N HIS A 290 4.78 14.30 9.24
CA HIS A 290 3.71 15.19 8.81
C HIS A 290 3.90 15.60 7.34
N ARG A 291 5.10 16.08 7.00
CA ARG A 291 5.46 16.48 5.63
C ARG A 291 6.91 16.18 5.32
N VAL A 292 7.21 15.93 4.05
CA VAL A 292 8.59 15.90 3.56
C VAL A 292 8.67 16.60 2.22
N PHE A 293 9.64 17.48 2.05
CA PHE A 293 10.01 18.10 0.79
C PHE A 293 11.37 17.56 0.35
N TRP A 294 11.56 17.32 -0.95
CA TRP A 294 12.88 17.06 -1.48
C TRP A 294 13.09 17.58 -2.91
N SER A 295 14.36 17.79 -3.24
CA SER A 295 14.81 18.09 -4.59
C SER A 295 16.22 17.53 -4.81
N TYR A 296 16.42 16.87 -5.95
CA TYR A 296 17.72 16.35 -6.33
C TYR A 296 18.66 17.47 -6.77
N TYR A 297 19.94 17.37 -6.37
CA TYR A 297 20.93 18.38 -6.74
C TYR A 297 21.03 18.65 -8.26
N PRO A 298 21.01 17.63 -9.15
CA PRO A 298 20.98 17.88 -10.59
C PRO A 298 19.80 18.77 -11.01
N CYS A 299 18.61 18.58 -10.43
CA CYS A 299 17.43 19.41 -10.72
C CYS A 299 17.61 20.85 -10.24
N ILE A 300 18.13 21.03 -9.02
CA ILE A 300 18.43 22.36 -8.44
C ILE A 300 19.39 23.14 -9.36
N ARG A 301 20.44 22.47 -9.83
CA ARG A 301 21.42 23.08 -10.74
C ARG A 301 20.85 23.35 -12.11
N ALA A 302 20.17 22.36 -12.69
CA ALA A 302 19.66 22.43 -14.05
C ALA A 302 18.61 23.54 -14.20
N PHE A 303 17.80 23.79 -13.16
CA PHE A 303 16.81 24.86 -13.19
C PHE A 303 17.41 26.23 -13.52
N ARG A 304 18.68 26.51 -13.19
CA ARG A 304 19.35 27.79 -13.57
C ARG A 304 19.44 28.00 -15.08
N HIS A 305 19.41 26.91 -15.85
CA HIS A 305 19.54 26.88 -17.31
C HIS A 305 18.21 26.59 -18.01
N TYR A 306 17.17 26.22 -17.27
CA TYR A 306 15.83 25.99 -17.81
C TYR A 306 15.15 27.30 -18.18
N LYS A 307 14.03 27.20 -18.89
CA LYS A 307 13.14 28.33 -19.08
C LYS A 307 12.68 28.86 -17.71
N PRO A 308 12.50 30.17 -17.54
CA PRO A 308 12.11 30.76 -16.27
C PRO A 308 10.61 30.56 -16.01
N VAL A 309 10.14 29.31 -16.07
CA VAL A 309 8.75 28.92 -15.82
C VAL A 309 8.75 27.66 -14.95
N VAL A 310 7.90 27.66 -13.94
CA VAL A 310 7.64 26.52 -13.06
C VAL A 310 6.14 26.28 -13.02
N GLN A 311 5.73 25.03 -13.15
CA GLN A 311 4.34 24.62 -12.96
C GLN A 311 4.27 23.75 -11.71
N VAL A 312 3.28 23.97 -10.86
CA VAL A 312 3.06 23.18 -9.64
C VAL A 312 1.68 22.55 -9.67
N ASP A 313 1.61 21.31 -9.20
CA ASP A 313 0.36 20.56 -9.13
C ASP A 313 0.39 19.54 -7.99
N GLY A 314 -0.80 19.09 -7.57
CA GLY A 314 -0.99 18.08 -6.54
C GLY A 314 -1.74 16.86 -7.08
N THR A 315 -1.44 15.69 -6.53
CA THR A 315 -2.24 14.48 -6.76
C THR A 315 -2.43 13.73 -5.45
N HIS A 316 -3.67 13.30 -5.20
CA HIS A 316 -3.98 12.47 -4.05
C HIS A 316 -3.29 11.11 -4.14
N LEU A 317 -2.72 10.65 -3.03
CA LEU A 317 -2.18 9.32 -2.88
C LEU A 317 -3.33 8.35 -2.57
N TYR A 318 -3.48 7.32 -3.40
CA TYR A 318 -4.57 6.34 -3.34
C TYR A 318 -4.26 5.23 -2.33
N GLU A 319 -4.05 5.57 -1.06
CA GLU A 319 -3.48 4.62 -0.09
C GLU A 319 -4.10 4.77 1.30
N LYS A 320 -3.68 3.88 2.23
CA LYS A 320 -4.11 3.85 3.63
C LYS A 320 -4.04 5.24 4.28
N TYR A 321 -3.05 6.03 3.90
CA TYR A 321 -2.68 7.29 4.54
C TYR A 321 -3.22 8.55 3.84
N LYS A 322 -3.99 8.45 2.75
CA LYS A 322 -4.74 9.57 2.11
C LYS A 322 -4.01 10.93 1.92
N GLY A 323 -2.67 10.95 1.88
CA GLY A 323 -1.89 12.17 1.68
C GLY A 323 -1.96 12.71 0.25
N CYS A 324 -1.17 13.76 -0.03
CA CYS A 324 -1.01 14.33 -1.36
C CYS A 324 0.47 14.39 -1.75
N LEU A 325 0.76 14.07 -3.01
CA LEU A 325 2.06 14.31 -3.63
C LEU A 325 2.00 15.63 -4.40
N LEU A 326 2.75 16.63 -3.93
CA LEU A 326 2.95 17.89 -4.62
C LEU A 326 4.20 17.81 -5.49
N VAL A 327 4.10 18.28 -6.73
CA VAL A 327 5.21 18.25 -7.69
C VAL A 327 5.38 19.61 -8.35
N ALA A 328 6.64 20.04 -8.46
CA ALA A 328 7.02 21.16 -9.30
C ALA A 328 7.74 20.64 -10.54
N VAL A 329 7.31 21.09 -11.71
CA VAL A 329 7.94 20.80 -13.00
C VAL A 329 8.40 22.09 -13.67
N SER A 330 9.43 21.98 -14.50
CA SER A 330 9.90 23.06 -15.35
C SER A 330 10.20 22.54 -16.75
N GLN A 331 10.56 23.44 -17.67
CA GLN A 331 10.92 23.09 -19.04
C GLN A 331 12.37 23.42 -19.33
N ASP A 332 13.09 22.45 -19.87
CA ASP A 332 14.43 22.69 -20.40
C ASP A 332 14.39 23.51 -21.71
N GLY A 333 15.57 23.81 -22.26
CA GLY A 333 15.69 24.53 -23.53
C GLY A 333 15.09 23.79 -24.75
N ASN A 334 14.87 22.49 -24.63
CA ASN A 334 14.33 21.61 -25.68
C ASN A 334 12.82 21.34 -25.51
N ASN A 335 12.14 22.02 -24.58
CA ASN A 335 10.74 21.83 -24.23
C ASN A 335 10.42 20.50 -23.51
N ASN A 336 11.41 19.77 -23.00
CA ASN A 336 11.14 18.60 -22.17
C ASN A 336 10.62 19.05 -20.80
N ILE A 337 9.60 18.36 -20.30
CA ILE A 337 9.06 18.59 -18.96
C ILE A 337 9.92 17.82 -17.97
N VAL A 338 10.49 18.53 -17.00
CA VAL A 338 11.40 17.96 -16.00
C VAL A 338 10.86 18.23 -14.59
N PRO A 339 10.58 17.20 -13.79
CA PRO A 339 10.30 17.35 -12.36
C PRO A 339 11.52 17.92 -11.63
N ILE A 340 11.32 18.97 -10.84
CA ILE A 340 12.40 19.68 -10.15
C ILE A 340 12.28 19.64 -8.63
N ALA A 341 11.10 19.40 -8.07
CA ALA A 341 10.91 19.25 -6.64
C ALA A 341 9.64 18.48 -6.34
N PHE A 342 9.59 17.89 -5.15
CA PHE A 342 8.51 17.03 -4.70
C PHE A 342 8.21 17.29 -3.22
N ALA A 343 6.97 17.02 -2.81
CA ALA A 343 6.65 16.88 -1.40
C ALA A 343 5.52 15.87 -1.16
N ILE A 344 5.62 15.14 -0.06
CA ILE A 344 4.50 14.38 0.50
C ILE A 344 3.94 15.21 1.65
N VAL A 345 2.63 15.46 1.63
CA VAL A 345 1.91 16.29 2.60
C VAL A 345 0.60 15.63 2.99
N GLU A 346 -0.02 16.11 4.07
CA GLU A 346 -1.29 15.62 4.60
C GLU A 346 -2.49 15.85 3.68
N GLY A 347 -2.38 16.80 2.75
CA GLY A 347 -3.42 17.13 1.78
C GLY A 347 -3.13 18.45 1.08
N GLU A 348 -4.04 18.91 0.21
CA GLU A 348 -3.91 20.19 -0.49
C GLU A 348 -4.33 21.40 0.35
N THR A 349 -3.85 21.44 1.60
CA THR A 349 -4.15 22.49 2.56
C THR A 349 -3.31 23.74 2.29
N PHE A 350 -3.74 24.86 2.85
CA PHE A 350 -2.97 26.10 2.81
C PHE A 350 -1.56 25.95 3.41
N ASP A 351 -1.45 25.27 4.56
CA ASP A 351 -0.16 25.09 5.24
C ASP A 351 0.75 24.14 4.46
N ALA A 352 0.21 23.09 3.84
CA ALA A 352 0.96 22.19 2.96
C ALA A 352 1.52 22.92 1.73
N TRP A 353 0.71 23.73 1.06
CA TRP A 353 1.17 24.55 -0.06
C TRP A 353 2.19 25.60 0.37
N TYR A 354 2.01 26.22 1.54
CA TYR A 354 2.99 27.15 2.09
C TYR A 354 4.32 26.46 2.39
N PHE A 355 4.30 25.26 2.99
CA PHE A 355 5.48 24.42 3.21
C PHE A 355 6.19 24.12 1.88
N PHE A 356 5.46 23.66 0.88
CA PHE A 356 6.02 23.31 -0.43
C PHE A 356 6.62 24.53 -1.15
N LEU A 357 5.86 25.61 -1.27
CA LEU A 357 6.28 26.83 -1.98
C LEU A 357 7.44 27.54 -1.26
N SER A 358 7.49 27.51 0.07
CA SER A 358 8.61 28.09 0.83
C SER A 358 9.92 27.36 0.53
N ASN A 359 9.90 26.03 0.61
CA ASN A 359 11.06 25.20 0.30
C ASN A 359 11.47 25.29 -1.17
N LEU A 360 10.50 25.27 -2.09
CA LEU A 360 10.73 25.42 -3.53
C LEU A 360 11.44 26.74 -3.86
N ARG A 361 11.00 27.85 -3.25
CA ARG A 361 11.60 29.17 -3.47
C ARG A 361 13.01 29.27 -2.90
N GLN A 362 13.19 28.75 -1.69
CA GLN A 362 14.45 28.82 -0.96
C GLN A 362 15.56 28.01 -1.65
N HIS A 363 15.22 26.82 -2.15
CA HIS A 363 16.23 25.85 -2.58
C HIS A 363 16.37 25.70 -4.09
N VAL A 364 15.28 25.84 -4.85
CA VAL A 364 15.26 25.50 -6.27
C VAL A 364 15.09 26.76 -7.12
N VAL A 365 14.00 27.50 -6.90
CA VAL A 365 13.61 28.67 -7.70
C VAL A 365 14.26 29.92 -7.13
N THR A 366 15.58 30.00 -7.15
CA THR A 366 16.34 31.07 -6.49
C THR A 366 16.41 32.37 -7.30
N ARG A 367 16.32 32.29 -8.64
CA ARG A 367 16.31 33.47 -9.53
C ARG A 367 14.95 34.17 -9.57
N ASP A 368 15.00 35.49 -9.73
CA ASP A 368 13.82 36.33 -9.98
C ASP A 368 13.42 36.30 -11.47
N GLY A 369 12.25 36.85 -11.80
CA GLY A 369 11.71 36.87 -13.15
C GLY A 369 11.12 35.53 -13.62
N VAL A 370 10.70 34.67 -12.68
CA VAL A 370 10.14 33.34 -12.99
C VAL A 370 8.62 33.40 -13.08
N GLY A 371 8.03 32.76 -14.09
CA GLY A 371 6.59 32.51 -14.16
C GLY A 371 6.20 31.30 -13.31
N LEU A 372 5.29 31.46 -12.35
CA LEU A 372 4.68 30.35 -11.61
C LEU A 372 3.31 30.05 -12.22
N ILE A 373 3.07 28.82 -12.64
CA ILE A 373 1.78 28.33 -13.13
C ILE A 373 1.22 27.33 -12.12
N SER A 374 -0.02 27.51 -11.69
CA SER A 374 -0.69 26.59 -10.77
C SER A 374 -2.17 26.43 -11.09
N ASP A 375 -2.85 25.47 -10.45
CA ASP A 375 -4.31 25.54 -10.37
C ASP A 375 -4.77 26.82 -9.63
N ARG A 376 -6.04 27.18 -9.81
CA ARG A 376 -6.76 28.26 -9.16
C ARG A 376 -7.28 27.88 -7.77
N HIS A 377 -6.72 26.85 -7.15
CA HIS A 377 -7.15 26.40 -5.83
C HIS A 377 -6.83 27.47 -4.77
N ASP A 378 -7.78 27.72 -3.85
CA ASP A 378 -7.67 28.80 -2.86
C ASP A 378 -6.49 28.61 -1.89
N SER A 379 -6.15 27.37 -1.58
CA SER A 379 -5.00 27.06 -0.71
C SER A 379 -3.66 27.53 -1.31
N ILE A 380 -3.49 27.42 -2.64
CA ILE A 380 -2.30 27.90 -3.35
C ILE A 380 -2.23 29.42 -3.31
N ARG A 381 -3.35 30.10 -3.59
CA ARG A 381 -3.42 31.56 -3.56
C ARG A 381 -3.07 32.11 -2.18
N SER A 382 -3.68 31.55 -1.14
CA SER A 382 -3.38 31.93 0.24
C SER A 382 -1.90 31.71 0.56
N ALA A 383 -1.31 30.57 0.15
CA ALA A 383 0.11 30.27 0.40
C ALA A 383 1.05 31.28 -0.28
N ILE A 384 0.72 31.73 -1.49
CA ILE A 384 1.44 32.79 -2.21
C ILE A 384 1.33 34.12 -1.46
N GLU A 385 0.13 34.49 -0.98
CA GLU A 385 -0.08 35.73 -0.22
C GLU A 385 0.73 35.75 1.11
N ARG A 386 0.81 34.61 1.81
CA ARG A 386 1.61 34.44 3.04
C ARG A 386 3.12 34.48 2.78
N SER A 387 3.59 34.32 1.54
CA SER A 387 5.02 34.24 1.22
C SER A 387 5.78 35.57 1.32
N ASN A 388 5.17 36.64 1.85
CA ASN A 388 5.78 37.96 2.04
C ASN A 388 6.44 38.51 0.75
N GLY A 389 5.79 38.28 -0.40
CA GLY A 389 6.24 38.75 -1.71
C GLY A 389 7.31 37.88 -2.38
N ALA A 390 7.69 36.74 -1.78
CA ALA A 390 8.66 35.82 -2.39
C ALA A 390 8.17 35.22 -3.71
N TRP A 391 6.85 35.05 -3.84
CA TRP A 391 6.13 34.59 -5.03
C TRP A 391 5.35 35.71 -5.75
N SER A 392 5.74 36.98 -5.56
CA SER A 392 5.07 38.14 -6.17
C SER A 392 6.01 38.93 -7.09
N PRO A 393 5.48 39.75 -8.02
CA PRO A 393 6.30 40.60 -8.87
C PRO A 393 7.16 41.59 -8.04
N PRO A 394 8.39 41.91 -8.48
CA PRO A 394 9.02 41.51 -9.75
C PRO A 394 9.72 40.13 -9.70
N ARG A 395 9.66 39.43 -8.57
CA ARG A 395 10.39 38.17 -8.36
C ARG A 395 9.74 37.01 -9.11
N VAL A 396 8.42 36.89 -9.00
CA VAL A 396 7.66 35.84 -9.66
C VAL A 396 6.37 36.44 -10.22
N PHE A 397 6.01 36.01 -11.43
CA PHE A 397 4.71 36.31 -12.04
C PHE A 397 3.82 35.07 -11.93
N HIS A 398 2.81 35.13 -11.06
CA HIS A 398 1.87 34.03 -10.88
C HIS A 398 0.77 34.05 -11.96
N MET A 399 0.50 32.89 -12.54
CA MET A 399 -0.48 32.66 -13.58
C MET A 399 -1.27 31.39 -13.26
N PHE A 400 -2.50 31.32 -13.74
CA PHE A 400 -3.32 30.12 -13.61
C PHE A 400 -3.15 29.20 -14.81
N CYS A 401 -3.14 27.90 -14.56
CA CYS A 401 -3.09 26.88 -15.58
C CYS A 401 -4.37 26.91 -16.42
N ILE A 402 -4.23 27.20 -17.72
CA ILE A 402 -5.36 27.22 -18.66
C ILE A 402 -6.08 25.86 -18.73
N ARG A 403 -5.35 24.74 -18.67
CA ARG A 403 -5.94 23.39 -18.69
C ARG A 403 -6.80 23.14 -17.46
N HIS A 404 -6.37 23.61 -16.29
CA HIS A 404 -7.18 23.49 -15.07
C HIS A 404 -8.40 24.41 -15.12
N ILE A 405 -8.25 25.63 -15.65
CA ILE A 405 -9.39 26.52 -15.88
C ILE A 405 -10.41 25.87 -16.81
N GLU A 406 -9.95 25.29 -17.92
CA GLU A 406 -10.75 24.60 -18.93
C GLU A 406 -11.48 23.39 -18.33
N SER A 407 -10.75 22.50 -17.63
CA SER A 407 -11.32 21.33 -16.95
C SER A 407 -12.34 21.72 -15.88
N ASN A 408 -12.02 22.69 -15.03
CA ASN A 408 -12.93 23.19 -14.00
C ASN A 408 -14.18 23.85 -14.60
N PHE A 409 -14.03 24.56 -15.73
CA PHE A 409 -15.14 25.15 -16.47
C PHE A 409 -16.06 24.07 -17.05
N LEU A 410 -15.51 23.03 -17.69
CA LEU A 410 -16.30 21.90 -18.23
C LEU A 410 -17.03 21.11 -17.14
N ARG A 411 -16.39 20.90 -15.99
CA ARG A 411 -17.03 20.24 -14.84
C ARG A 411 -18.26 21.01 -14.37
N LYS A 412 -18.20 22.35 -14.40
CA LYS A 412 -19.27 23.23 -13.94
C LYS A 412 -20.34 23.50 -15.01
N PHE A 413 -19.93 23.60 -16.26
CA PHE A 413 -20.78 23.90 -17.41
C PHE A 413 -20.61 22.79 -18.44
N LYS A 414 -21.59 21.87 -18.50
CA LYS A 414 -21.64 20.74 -19.45
C LYS A 414 -21.97 21.20 -20.89
N ALA A 415 -21.26 22.21 -21.38
CA ALA A 415 -21.54 22.86 -22.66
C ALA A 415 -20.25 22.98 -23.50
N PRO A 416 -19.99 22.01 -24.42
CA PRO A 416 -18.76 21.91 -25.18
C PRO A 416 -18.44 23.11 -26.08
N TYR A 417 -19.43 23.95 -26.42
CA TYR A 417 -19.22 25.11 -27.30
C TYR A 417 -18.54 26.29 -26.59
N PHE A 418 -18.75 26.47 -25.28
CA PHE A 418 -18.09 27.52 -24.50
C PHE A 418 -16.60 27.23 -24.21
N HIS A 419 -16.21 25.96 -24.32
CA HIS A 419 -14.83 25.48 -24.22
C HIS A 419 -13.90 26.10 -25.28
N LEU A 420 -14.31 26.05 -26.54
CA LEU A 420 -13.54 26.60 -27.67
C LEU A 420 -13.33 28.11 -27.53
N LEU A 421 -14.32 28.83 -26.99
CA LEU A 421 -14.23 30.26 -26.71
C LEU A 421 -13.27 30.59 -25.56
N ALA A 422 -13.28 29.81 -24.48
CA ALA A 422 -12.39 30.03 -23.34
C ALA A 422 -10.92 29.76 -23.68
N VAL A 423 -10.64 28.69 -24.43
CA VAL A 423 -9.27 28.33 -24.85
C VAL A 423 -8.72 29.34 -25.86
N ASN A 424 -9.51 29.71 -26.87
CA ASN A 424 -9.07 30.64 -27.93
C ASN A 424 -8.88 32.08 -27.44
N THR A 425 -9.57 32.50 -26.37
CA THR A 425 -9.38 33.84 -25.77
C THR A 425 -8.18 33.91 -24.83
N SER A 426 -7.76 32.76 -24.27
CA SER A 426 -6.69 32.68 -23.28
C SER A 426 -5.31 32.37 -23.89
N CYS A 427 -5.28 31.88 -25.12
CA CYS A 427 -4.06 31.68 -25.91
C CYS A 427 -4.25 32.32 -27.29
N PRO A 428 -4.05 33.64 -27.44
CA PRO A 428 -4.02 34.23 -28.77
C PRO A 428 -2.76 33.70 -29.45
N THR A 429 -2.96 32.83 -30.43
CA THR A 429 -1.90 32.39 -31.34
C THR A 429 -1.29 33.63 -32.00
N GLN A 430 -0.06 33.97 -31.62
CA GLN A 430 0.90 34.73 -32.42
C GLN A 430 2.29 34.15 -32.26
#